data_AF-A0A8T3M7Y2-F1
#
_entry.id   AF-A0A8T3M7Y2-F1
#
_cell.length_a   1.000
_cell.length_b   1.000
_cell.length_c   1.000
_cell.angle_alpha   90.00
_cell.angle_beta   90.00
_cell.angle_gamma   90.00
#
_symmetry.space_group_name_H-M   'P 1'
#
loop_
_entity.id
_entity.type
_entity.pdbx_description
1 polymer ?
#
loop_
_entity_poly.entity_id
_entity_poly.type
_entity_poly.pdbx_seq_one_letter_code
_entity_poly.pdbx_strand_id
1 'polypeptide(L)' 'MKVILTKDVDKLGKSGEMKQVSDGYATNFLIPQGVAVPAAGG' A
#
# COMPACT_ATOMS: atom_id res chain seq x y z
N MET A 1 -8.31 -0.53 4.06
CA MET A 1 -7.05 -1.26 4.25
C MET A 1 -5.94 -0.31 4.65
N LYS A 2 -5.18 -0.60 5.71
CA LYS A 2 -3.88 0.06 5.92
C LYS A 2 -2.82 -0.72 5.16
N VAL A 3 -2.00 -0.03 4.40
CA VAL A 3 -0.89 -0.61 3.64
C VAL A 3 0.38 0.20 3.88
N ILE A 4 1.52 -0.45 3.82
CA ILE A 4 2.83 0.18 3.84
C ILE A 4 3.36 0.16 2.42
N LEU A 5 3.69 1.31 1.87
CA LEU A 5 4.25 1.41 0.53
C LEU A 5 5.67 0.83 0.54
N THR A 6 5.98 -0.07 -0.39
CA THR A 6 7.33 -0.60 -0.58
C THR A 6 8.11 0.20 -1.61
N LYS A 7 7.41 0.98 -2.44
CA LYS A 7 7.97 1.85 -3.47
C LYS A 7 7.35 3.23 -3.38
N ASP A 8 8.05 4.22 -3.92
CA ASP A 8 7.50 5.56 -4.08
C ASP A 8 6.38 5.48 -5.13
N VAL A 9 5.19 5.92 -4.73
CA VAL A 9 4.01 5.95 -5.60
C VAL A 9 3.59 7.39 -5.73
N ASP A 10 3.68 7.92 -6.96
CA ASP A 10 3.22 9.25 -7.29
C ASP A 10 1.74 9.40 -6.88
N LYS A 11 1.46 10.45 -6.10
CA LYS A 11 0.16 10.75 -5.45
C LYS A 11 -0.19 9.97 -4.19
N LEU A 12 0.53 8.90 -3.84
CA LEU A 12 0.27 8.14 -2.60
C LEU A 12 1.26 8.51 -1.49
N GLY A 13 2.55 8.54 -1.80
CA GLY A 13 3.62 8.81 -0.84
C GLY A 13 4.91 8.08 -1.18
N LYS A 14 5.88 8.15 -0.27
CA LYS A 14 7.16 7.46 -0.41
C LYS A 14 7.11 6.03 0.13
N SER A 15 8.07 5.23 -0.32
CA SER A 15 8.41 3.93 0.26
C SER A 15 8.63 4.05 1.77
N GLY A 16 8.08 3.09 2.52
CA GLY A 16 8.06 3.06 3.98
C GLY A 16 6.89 3.80 4.62
N GLU A 17 6.13 4.63 3.88
CA GLU A 17 4.97 5.30 4.45
C GLU A 17 3.77 4.36 4.58
N MET A 18 3.08 4.46 5.71
CA MET A 18 1.79 3.83 5.90
C MET A 18 0.68 4.73 5.35
N LYS A 19 -0.14 4.19 4.47
CA LYS A 19 -1.32 4.87 3.91
C LYS A 19 -2.56 4.03 4.10
N GLN A 20 -3.68 4.71 4.27
CA GLN A 20 -4.99 4.07 4.31
C GLN A 20 -5.62 4.20 2.93
N VAL A 21 -5.92 3.06 2.32
CA VAL A 21 -6.49 2.95 0.98
C VAL A 21 -7.71 2.05 1.01
N SER A 22 -8.53 2.10 -0.04
CA SER A 22 -9.64 1.17 -0.24
C SER A 22 -9.14 -0.26 -0.38
N ASP A 23 -9.90 -1.22 0.15
CA ASP A 23 -9.52 -2.63 0.14
C ASP A 23 -9.27 -3.15 -1.28
N GLY A 24 -10.15 -2.83 -2.22
CA GLY A 24 -9.98 -3.21 -3.63
C GLY A 24 -8.72 -2.60 -4.28
N TYR A 25 -8.30 -1.39 -3.88
CA TYR A 25 -7.08 -0.80 -4.42
C TYR A 25 -5.82 -1.48 -3.85
N ALA A 26 -5.86 -1.86 -2.57
CA ALA A 26 -4.81 -2.66 -1.96
C ALA A 26 -4.71 -4.05 -2.62
N THR A 27 -5.81 -4.80 -2.72
CA THR A 27 -5.80 -6.20 -3.14
C THR A 27 -5.69 -6.39 -4.65
N ASN A 28 -6.24 -5.49 -5.46
CA ASN A 28 -6.27 -5.66 -6.92
C ASN A 28 -5.11 -4.96 -7.63
N PHE A 29 -4.50 -3.95 -7.00
CA PHE A 29 -3.45 -3.14 -7.63
C PHE A 29 -2.16 -3.15 -6.80
N LEU A 30 -2.19 -2.65 -5.56
CA LEU A 30 -0.94 -2.39 -4.83
C LEU A 30 -0.18 -3.67 -4.42
N ILE A 31 -0.90 -4.67 -3.89
CA ILE A 31 -0.32 -5.93 -3.42
C ILE A 31 0.18 -6.78 -4.60
N PRO A 32 -0.61 -7.03 -5.67
CA PRO A 32 -0.14 -7.80 -6.83
C PRO A 32 1.02 -7.15 -7.58
N GLN A 33 1.10 -5.81 -7.59
CA GLN A 33 2.24 -5.10 -8.20
C GLN A 33 3.47 -5.01 -7.28
N GLY A 34 3.38 -5.45 -6.03
CA GLY A 34 4.47 -5.39 -5.06
C GLY A 34 4.92 -3.96 -4.73
N VAL A 35 4.00 -2.98 -4.87
CA VAL A 35 4.25 -1.56 -4.54
C VAL A 35 3.75 -1.19 -3.14
N ALA A 36 2.91 -2.03 -2.52
CA ALA A 36 2.57 -1.93 -1.11
C ALA A 36 2.35 -3.31 -0.50
N VAL A 37 2.56 -3.40 0.81
CA VAL A 37 2.25 -4.58 1.63
C VAL A 37 1.12 -4.25 2.60
N PRO A 38 0.22 -5.20 2.91
CA PRO A 38 -0.79 -4.99 3.93
C PRO A 38 -0.12 -4.69 5.27
N ALA A 39 -0.55 -3.62 5.93
CA ALA A 39 -0.12 -3.32 7.29
C ALA A 39 -0.84 -4.29 8.22
N ALA A 40 -0.28 -5.48 8.41
CA ALA A 40 -0.73 -6.42 9.43
C ALA A 40 -0.34 -5.85 10.81
N GLY A 41 -1.17 -4.96 11.33
CA GLY A 41 -1.22 -4.73 12.77
C GLY A 41 -1.97 -5.90 13.39
N GLY A 42 -1.30 -6.66 14.26
CA GLY A 42 -1.94 -7.69 15.08
C GLY A 42 -3.01 -7.14 16.00
#